data_AF-A0A3N5I8A4-F1
#
_entry.id   AF-A0A3N5I8A4-F1
#
_cell.length_a   1.000
_cell.length_b   1.000
_cell.length_c   1.000
_cell.angle_alpha   90.00
_cell.angle_beta   90.00
_cell.angle_gamma   90.00
#
_symmetry.space_group_name_H-M   'P 1'
#
loop_
_entity.id
_entity.type
_entity.pdbx_description
1 polymer ?
#
loop_
_entity_poly.entity_id
_entity_poly.type
_entity_poly.pdbx_seq_one_letter_code
_entity_poly.pdbx_strand_id
1 'polypeptide(L)'
;MASVFPLMSGDELWGFYLLGGKRTNRLLNSEEVHVVRTLATQAAHQVGNARLLEGLQQTNISLGEVTSRLMQAEQMANLGEGSAVLAHELKNPLGIIRGSAEILLKNQDPAGQAEVLHFILDETDRLTALVDEFMQFARIAPPQKTDTDLNDLVQSVAFLWESRRKSPIR
;
A
#
# COMPACT_ATOMS: atom_id res chain seq x y z
N MET A 1 -43.84 19.30 37.73
CA MET A 1 -43.83 17.92 37.21
C MET A 1 -42.90 17.88 36.00
N ALA A 2 -42.01 16.89 35.90
CA ALA A 2 -41.10 16.75 34.75
C ALA A 2 -41.84 16.12 33.57
N SER A 3 -41.44 16.45 32.34
CA SER A 3 -42.01 15.92 31.10
C SER A 3 -40.95 15.15 30.32
N VAL A 4 -41.35 14.04 29.69
CA VAL A 4 -40.47 13.15 28.93
C VAL A 4 -40.88 13.15 27.48
N PHE A 5 -39.91 13.28 26.58
CA PHE A 5 -40.13 13.26 25.13
C PHE A 5 -39.22 12.21 24.50
N PRO A 6 -39.73 11.27 23.68
CA PRO A 6 -38.89 10.28 23.05
C PRO A 6 -38.07 10.90 21.90
N LEU A 7 -36.82 10.49 21.79
CA LEU A 7 -35.95 10.78 20.64
C LEU A 7 -36.12 9.64 19.64
N MET A 8 -37.03 9.81 18.67
CA MET A 8 -37.33 8.81 17.65
C MET A 8 -36.70 9.20 16.31
N SER A 9 -36.07 8.25 15.63
CA SER A 9 -35.73 8.38 14.20
C SER A 9 -36.37 7.21 13.47
N GLY A 10 -37.43 7.47 12.70
CA GLY A 10 -38.30 6.41 12.20
C GLY A 10 -38.98 5.66 13.34
N ASP A 11 -38.94 4.32 13.29
CA ASP A 11 -39.50 3.43 14.33
C ASP A 11 -38.51 3.15 15.48
N GLU A 12 -37.29 3.67 15.41
CA GLU A 12 -36.24 3.41 16.39
C GLU A 12 -36.18 4.48 17.47
N LEU A 13 -36.16 4.05 18.74
CA LEU A 13 -36.02 4.90 19.92
C LEU A 13 -34.54 5.05 20.28
N TRP A 14 -34.01 6.26 20.13
CA TRP A 14 -32.61 6.60 20.40
C TRP A 14 -32.38 7.07 21.85
N GLY A 15 -33.46 7.44 22.54
CA GLY A 15 -33.40 7.86 23.94
C GLY A 15 -34.57 8.75 24.32
N PHE A 16 -34.39 9.50 25.42
CA PHE A 16 -35.42 10.39 25.95
C PHE A 16 -34.84 11.76 26.27
N TYR A 17 -35.60 12.79 25.92
CA TYR A 17 -35.36 14.17 26.31
C TYR A 17 -36.22 14.50 27.54
N LEU A 18 -35.54 14.74 28.67
CA LEU A 18 -36.18 15.03 29.95
C LEU A 18 -36.21 16.54 30.18
N LEU A 19 -37.42 17.10 30.30
CA LEU A 19 -37.63 18.49 30.68
C LEU A 19 -38.07 18.57 32.13
N GLY A 20 -37.31 19.33 32.93
CA GLY A 20 -37.71 19.69 34.27
C GLY A 20 -39.00 20.52 34.30
N GLY A 21 -39.58 20.67 35.49
CA GLY A 21 -40.73 21.55 35.67
C GLY A 21 -40.42 22.99 35.28
N LYS A 22 -41.39 23.70 34.71
CA LYS A 22 -41.23 25.12 34.37
C LYS A 22 -41.00 25.94 35.63
N ARG A 23 -40.11 26.94 35.55
CA ARG A 23 -39.87 27.91 36.64
C ARG A 23 -41.13 28.67 37.05
N THR A 24 -42.03 28.92 36.10
CA THR A 24 -43.33 29.57 36.35
C THR A 24 -44.35 28.63 37.01
N ASN A 25 -43.97 27.39 37.32
CA ASN A 25 -44.81 26.32 37.88
C ASN A 25 -46.07 25.97 37.04
N ARG A 26 -46.11 26.42 35.78
CA ARG A 26 -47.17 26.16 34.79
C ARG A 26 -46.85 24.89 33.99
N LEU A 27 -47.88 24.17 33.56
CA LEU A 27 -47.76 23.06 32.61
C LEU A 27 -47.38 23.55 31.20
N LEU A 28 -46.76 22.69 30.39
CA LEU A 28 -46.49 22.99 28.98
C LEU A 28 -47.82 23.11 28.22
N ASN A 29 -47.93 24.13 27.38
CA ASN A 29 -49.06 24.27 26.45
C ASN A 29 -48.80 23.46 25.16
N SER A 30 -49.79 23.42 24.26
CA SER A 30 -49.70 22.65 23.01
C SER A 30 -48.59 23.13 22.07
N GLU A 31 -48.37 24.44 21.95
CA GLU A 31 -47.30 25.01 21.12
C GLU A 31 -45.91 24.65 21.65
N GLU A 32 -45.71 24.74 22.96
CA GLU A 32 -44.46 24.39 23.62
C GLU A 32 -44.18 22.88 23.51
N VAL A 33 -45.21 22.04 23.68
CA VAL A 33 -45.11 20.59 23.45
C VAL A 33 -44.74 20.30 22.00
N HIS A 34 -45.30 21.04 21.03
CA HIS A 34 -44.99 20.88 19.62
C HIS A 34 -43.54 21.26 19.32
N VAL A 35 -43.06 22.40 19.80
CA VAL A 35 -41.65 22.83 19.63
C VAL A 35 -40.69 21.79 20.21
N VAL A 36 -40.92 21.35 21.45
CA VAL A 36 -40.05 20.34 22.09
C VAL A 36 -40.06 19.04 21.31
N ARG A 37 -41.22 18.59 20.80
CA ARG A 37 -41.32 17.39 19.97
C ARG A 37 -40.50 17.53 18.68
N THR A 38 -40.60 18.66 17.99
CA THR A 38 -39.83 18.93 16.77
C THR A 38 -38.33 18.91 17.05
N LEU A 39 -37.88 19.54 18.14
CA LEU A 39 -36.49 19.51 18.56
C LEU A 39 -36.02 18.10 18.94
N ALA A 40 -36.86 17.33 19.64
CA ALA A 40 -36.58 15.94 20.00
C ALA A 40 -36.41 15.06 18.75
N THR A 41 -37.30 15.19 17.76
CA THR A 41 -37.18 14.48 16.48
C THR A 41 -35.92 14.91 15.71
N GLN A 42 -35.62 16.21 15.63
CA GLN A 42 -34.42 16.68 14.94
C GLN A 42 -33.12 16.21 15.64
N ALA A 43 -33.09 16.24 16.97
CA ALA A 43 -31.96 15.74 17.75
C ALA A 43 -31.77 14.22 17.53
N ALA A 44 -32.85 13.44 17.48
CA ALA A 44 -32.78 12.01 17.20
C ALA A 44 -32.15 11.73 15.82
N HIS A 45 -32.55 12.47 14.78
CA HIS A 45 -31.94 12.35 13.45
C HIS A 45 -30.46 12.74 13.43
N GLN A 46 -30.07 13.81 14.13
CA GLN A 46 -28.66 14.23 14.18
C GLN A 46 -27.79 13.21 14.93
N VAL A 47 -28.29 12.62 16.02
CA VAL A 47 -27.59 11.54 16.73
C VAL A 47 -27.42 10.30 15.85
N GLY A 48 -28.46 9.91 15.10
CA GLY A 48 -28.39 8.82 14.14
C GLY A 48 -27.35 9.08 13.04
N ASN A 49 -27.39 10.28 12.45
CA ASN A 49 -26.42 10.68 11.42
C ASN A 49 -24.97 10.68 11.94
N ALA A 50 -24.74 11.19 13.16
CA ALA A 50 -23.40 11.21 13.76
C ALA A 50 -22.84 9.78 13.92
N ARG A 51 -23.64 8.84 14.44
CA ARG A 51 -23.23 7.44 14.59
C ARG A 51 -23.01 6.74 13.24
N LEU A 52 -23.82 7.05 12.22
CA LEU A 52 -23.60 6.55 10.87
C LEU A 52 -22.27 7.05 10.30
N LEU A 53 -21.96 8.33 10.48
CA LEU A 53 -20.68 8.91 10.05
C LEU A 53 -19.50 8.28 10.78
N GLU A 54 -19.59 8.09 12.10
CA GLU A 54 -18.57 7.38 12.88
C GLU A 54 -18.37 5.94 12.37
N GLY A 55 -19.46 5.21 12.10
CA GLY A 55 -19.42 3.86 11.54
C GLY A 55 -18.76 3.80 10.16
N LEU A 56 -19.07 4.76 9.28
CA LEU A 56 -18.43 4.90 7.97
C LEU A 56 -16.94 5.20 8.10
N GLN A 57 -16.54 6.11 8.99
CA GLN A 57 -15.13 6.43 9.25
C GLN A 57 -14.38 5.20 9.74
N GLN A 58 -14.95 4.47 10.71
CA GLN A 58 -14.35 3.25 11.24
C GLN A 58 -14.18 2.18 10.17
N THR A 59 -15.22 1.97 9.34
CA THR A 59 -15.17 1.01 8.23
C THR A 59 -14.10 1.40 7.21
N ASN A 60 -13.96 2.69 6.90
CA ASN A 60 -12.94 3.18 5.95
C ASN A 60 -11.52 2.94 6.49
N ILE A 61 -11.27 3.21 7.78
CA ILE A 61 -9.99 2.90 8.43
C ILE A 61 -9.69 1.40 8.34
N SER A 62 -10.66 0.55 8.71
CA SER A 62 -10.49 -0.91 8.64
C SER A 62 -10.26 -1.42 7.21
N LEU A 63 -10.94 -0.84 6.21
CA LEU A 63 -10.68 -1.14 4.79
C LEU A 63 -9.25 -0.75 4.39
N GLY A 64 -8.76 0.42 4.83
CA GLY A 64 -7.39 0.85 4.61
C GLY A 64 -6.36 -0.13 5.20
N GLU A 65 -6.61 -0.64 6.40
CA GLU A 65 -5.73 -1.63 7.03
C GLU A 65 -5.74 -2.97 6.29
N VAL A 66 -6.92 -3.47 5.92
CA VAL A 66 -7.06 -4.75 5.20
C VAL A 66 -6.42 -4.67 3.82
N THR A 67 -6.66 -3.57 3.07
CA THR A 67 -6.03 -3.36 1.77
C THR A 67 -4.51 -3.29 1.88
N SER A 68 -3.96 -2.59 2.87
CA SER A 68 -2.51 -2.58 3.11
C SER A 68 -1.96 -3.98 3.42
N ARG A 69 -2.67 -4.80 4.20
CA ARG A 69 -2.25 -6.19 4.49
C ARG A 69 -2.32 -7.08 3.25
N LEU A 70 -3.35 -6.93 2.43
CA LEU A 70 -3.49 -7.65 1.17
C LEU A 70 -2.34 -7.30 0.21
N MET A 71 -2.02 -6.01 0.04
CA MET A 71 -0.89 -5.59 -0.79
C MET A 71 0.44 -6.19 -0.29
N GLN A 72 0.66 -6.23 1.02
CA GLN A 72 1.85 -6.88 1.59
C GLN A 72 1.87 -8.38 1.32
N ALA A 73 0.73 -9.06 1.47
CA ALA A 73 0.62 -10.50 1.24
C ALA A 73 0.83 -10.85 -0.25
N GLU A 74 0.24 -10.08 -1.16
CA GLU A 74 0.43 -10.23 -2.60
C GLU A 74 1.90 -10.02 -3.00
N GLN A 75 2.56 -8.98 -2.46
CA GLN A 75 3.98 -8.77 -2.68
C GLN A 75 4.83 -9.92 -2.15
N MET A 76 4.54 -10.45 -0.95
CA MET A 76 5.26 -11.61 -0.41
C MET A 76 5.05 -12.86 -1.27
N ALA A 77 3.83 -13.08 -1.79
CA ALA A 77 3.54 -14.18 -2.70
C ALA A 77 4.36 -14.05 -3.99
N ASN A 78 4.37 -12.86 -4.60
CA ASN A 78 5.16 -12.55 -5.79
C ASN A 78 6.67 -12.74 -5.54
N LEU A 79 7.16 -12.32 -4.37
CA LEU A 79 8.55 -12.56 -3.97
C LEU A 79 8.85 -14.05 -3.78
N GLY A 80 7.90 -14.81 -3.23
CA GLY A 80 8.04 -16.26 -3.08
C GLY A 80 8.15 -16.98 -4.43
N GLU A 81 7.26 -16.64 -5.37
CA GLU A 81 7.31 -17.16 -6.74
C GLU A 81 8.61 -16.73 -7.45
N GLY A 82 8.94 -15.44 -7.39
CA GLY A 82 10.19 -14.90 -7.95
C GLY A 82 11.44 -15.52 -7.35
N SER A 83 11.44 -15.87 -6.06
CA SER A 83 12.59 -16.51 -5.39
C SER A 83 12.87 -17.91 -5.93
N ALA A 84 11.82 -18.68 -6.24
CA ALA A 84 11.97 -20.02 -6.83
C ALA A 84 12.56 -19.93 -8.24
N VAL A 85 12.08 -18.98 -9.04
CA VAL A 85 12.62 -18.69 -10.38
C VAL A 85 14.07 -18.21 -10.27
N LEU A 86 14.36 -17.28 -9.36
CA LEU A 86 15.71 -16.79 -9.12
C LEU A 86 16.66 -17.93 -8.74
N ALA A 87 16.25 -18.81 -7.84
CA ALA A 87 17.06 -19.96 -7.45
C ALA A 87 17.37 -20.89 -8.64
N HIS A 88 16.42 -21.04 -9.58
CA HIS A 88 16.66 -21.76 -10.82
C HIS A 88 17.65 -21.02 -11.73
N GLU A 89 17.42 -19.73 -11.94
CA GLU A 89 18.27 -18.88 -12.79
C GLU A 89 19.68 -18.68 -12.24
N LEU A 90 19.90 -18.76 -10.91
CA LEU A 90 21.23 -18.74 -10.29
C LEU A 90 21.99 -20.07 -10.47
N LYS A 91 21.27 -21.20 -10.45
CA LYS A 91 21.89 -22.53 -10.60
C LYS A 91 22.57 -22.71 -11.96
N ASN A 92 21.99 -22.13 -13.02
CA ASN A 92 22.52 -22.21 -14.37
C ASN A 92 23.95 -21.59 -14.48
N PRO A 93 24.14 -20.30 -14.13
CA PRO A 93 25.44 -19.64 -14.02
C PRO A 93 26.46 -20.43 -13.20
N LEU A 94 26.06 -20.87 -12.01
CA LEU A 94 26.94 -21.61 -11.11
C LEU A 94 27.37 -22.94 -11.72
N GLY A 95 26.49 -23.59 -12.48
CA GLY A 95 26.80 -24.81 -13.23
C GLY A 95 27.84 -24.55 -14.32
N ILE A 96 27.69 -23.46 -15.08
CA ILE A 96 28.64 -23.07 -16.13
C ILE A 96 30.00 -22.72 -15.50
N ILE A 97 30.03 -21.88 -14.46
CA ILE A 97 31.26 -21.52 -13.74
C ILE A 97 31.99 -22.77 -13.25
N ARG A 98 31.26 -23.70 -12.62
CA ARG A 98 31.84 -24.95 -12.14
C ARG A 98 32.37 -25.81 -13.29
N GLY A 99 31.60 -25.97 -14.36
CA GLY A 99 32.03 -26.75 -15.54
C GLY A 99 33.28 -26.15 -16.19
N SER A 100 33.32 -24.83 -16.36
CA SER A 100 34.48 -24.08 -16.84
C SER A 100 35.70 -24.28 -15.93
N ALA A 101 35.53 -24.23 -14.61
CA ALA A 101 36.61 -24.52 -13.66
C ALA A 101 37.12 -25.97 -13.76
N GLU A 102 36.22 -26.95 -13.94
CA GLU A 102 36.59 -28.36 -14.17
C GLU A 102 37.35 -28.57 -15.49
N ILE A 103 37.06 -27.78 -16.53
CA ILE A 103 37.82 -27.77 -17.80
C ILE A 103 39.23 -27.20 -17.57
N LEU A 104 39.36 -26.08 -16.84
CA LEU A 104 40.65 -25.47 -16.53
C LEU A 104 41.58 -26.42 -15.76
N LEU A 105 41.04 -27.25 -14.87
CA LEU A 105 41.82 -28.25 -14.15
C LEU A 105 42.39 -29.36 -15.05
N LYS A 106 41.77 -29.62 -16.20
CA LYS A 106 42.17 -30.71 -17.13
C LYS A 106 42.99 -30.21 -18.31
N ASN A 107 42.81 -28.95 -18.71
CA ASN A 107 43.43 -28.39 -19.90
C ASN A 107 44.74 -27.66 -19.56
N GLN A 108 45.83 -27.95 -20.27
CA GLN A 108 47.14 -27.30 -20.05
C GLN A 108 47.49 -26.27 -21.13
N ASP A 109 46.65 -26.11 -22.15
CA ASP A 109 46.83 -25.11 -23.19
C ASP A 109 46.50 -23.69 -22.66
N PRO A 110 47.47 -22.75 -22.62
CA PRO A 110 47.25 -21.39 -22.13
C PRO A 110 46.18 -20.61 -22.90
N ALA A 111 46.04 -20.84 -24.21
CA ALA A 111 45.06 -20.12 -25.03
C ALA A 111 43.63 -20.56 -24.68
N GLY A 112 43.38 -21.87 -24.61
CA GLY A 112 42.10 -22.42 -24.17
C GLY A 112 41.77 -22.09 -22.70
N GLN A 113 42.77 -21.96 -21.83
CA GLN A 113 42.55 -21.53 -20.45
C GLN A 113 42.05 -20.08 -20.37
N ALA A 114 42.62 -19.17 -21.16
CA ALA A 114 42.22 -17.77 -21.16
C ALA A 114 40.76 -17.57 -21.59
N GLU A 115 40.32 -18.29 -22.62
CA GLU A 115 38.92 -18.28 -23.09
C GLU A 115 37.96 -18.80 -22.02
N VAL A 116 38.29 -19.92 -21.38
CA VAL A 116 37.45 -20.51 -20.32
C VAL A 116 37.39 -19.63 -19.07
N LEU A 117 38.48 -18.93 -18.74
CA LEU A 117 38.49 -17.95 -17.66
C LEU A 117 37.53 -16.78 -17.95
N HIS A 118 37.41 -16.38 -19.22
CA HIS A 118 36.49 -15.32 -19.65
C HIS A 118 35.02 -15.74 -19.41
N PHE A 119 34.66 -16.97 -19.75
CA PHE A 119 33.32 -17.49 -19.44
C PHE A 119 32.98 -17.47 -17.94
N ILE A 120 33.97 -17.71 -17.06
CA ILE A 120 33.76 -17.61 -15.61
C ILE A 120 33.48 -16.17 -15.19
N LEU A 121 34.23 -15.21 -15.74
CA LEU A 121 34.03 -13.78 -15.44
C LEU A 121 32.66 -13.29 -15.91
N ASP A 122 32.31 -13.56 -17.18
CA ASP A 122 31.03 -13.16 -17.77
C ASP A 122 29.84 -13.69 -16.95
N GLU A 123 29.93 -14.95 -16.51
CA GLU A 123 28.86 -15.59 -15.75
C GLU A 123 28.79 -15.08 -14.30
N THR A 124 29.92 -14.63 -13.73
CA THR A 124 29.95 -13.96 -12.42
C THR A 124 29.31 -12.57 -12.49
N ASP A 125 29.57 -11.82 -13.57
CA ASP A 125 28.93 -10.52 -13.81
C ASP A 125 27.42 -10.69 -14.02
N ARG A 126 27.01 -11.73 -14.76
CA ARG A 126 25.61 -12.08 -14.96
C ARG A 126 24.91 -12.44 -13.65
N LEU A 127 25.55 -13.21 -12.77
CA LEU A 127 25.04 -13.50 -11.42
C LEU A 127 24.81 -12.22 -10.61
N THR A 128 25.78 -11.31 -10.66
CA THR A 128 25.71 -10.03 -9.93
C THR A 128 24.51 -9.21 -10.41
N ALA A 129 24.34 -9.06 -11.72
CA ALA A 129 23.21 -8.33 -12.30
C ALA A 129 21.85 -8.95 -11.92
N LEU A 130 21.75 -10.29 -11.92
CA LEU A 130 20.52 -11.01 -11.59
C LEU A 130 20.13 -10.81 -10.11
N VAL A 131 21.11 -10.82 -9.20
CA VAL A 131 20.89 -10.55 -7.78
C VAL A 131 20.49 -9.08 -7.57
N ASP A 132 21.15 -8.14 -8.24
CA ASP A 132 20.83 -6.72 -8.12
C ASP A 132 19.41 -6.40 -8.61
N GLU A 133 18.99 -6.99 -9.73
CA GLU A 133 17.62 -6.86 -10.26
C GLU A 133 16.59 -7.40 -9.27
N PHE A 134 16.85 -8.57 -8.69
CA PHE A 134 15.97 -9.15 -7.69
C PHE A 134 15.88 -8.31 -6.40
N MET A 135 17.00 -7.75 -5.95
CA MET A 135 17.03 -6.86 -4.78
C MET A 135 16.29 -5.55 -5.04
N GLN A 136 16.31 -5.03 -6.27
CA GLN A 136 15.49 -3.88 -6.67
C GLN A 136 14.00 -4.22 -6.64
N PHE A 137 13.61 -5.38 -7.17
CA PHE A 137 12.23 -5.86 -7.12
C PHE A 137 11.73 -6.11 -5.68
N ALA A 138 12.59 -6.64 -4.81
CA ALA A 138 12.26 -6.92 -3.41
C ALA A 138 12.14 -5.69 -2.50
N ARG A 139 12.49 -4.50 -2.98
CA ARG A 139 12.58 -3.30 -2.15
C ARG A 139 11.19 -2.73 -1.84
N ILE A 140 10.71 -2.97 -0.62
CA ILE A 140 9.48 -2.39 -0.06
C ILE A 140 9.82 -1.01 0.54
N ALA A 141 9.96 0.01 -0.31
CA ALA A 141 9.97 1.39 0.15
C ALA A 141 8.69 2.06 -0.38
N PRO A 142 7.85 2.69 0.48
CA PRO A 142 6.77 3.51 -0.03
C PRO A 142 7.35 4.57 -0.97
N PRO A 143 6.72 4.80 -2.14
CA PRO A 143 7.23 5.79 -3.08
C PRO A 143 7.36 7.14 -2.38
N GLN A 144 8.55 7.72 -2.44
CA GLN A 144 8.77 9.07 -1.91
C GLN A 144 8.10 10.06 -2.86
N LYS A 145 6.89 10.48 -2.49
CA LYS A 145 6.18 11.52 -3.20
C LYS A 145 6.85 12.85 -2.88
N THR A 146 7.32 13.53 -3.91
CA THR A 146 7.91 14.87 -3.82
C THR A 146 7.26 15.74 -4.88
N ASP A 147 7.03 17.02 -4.58
CA ASP A 147 6.60 17.98 -5.59
C ASP A 147 7.69 18.09 -6.66
N THR A 148 7.34 17.74 -7.90
CA THR A 148 8.27 17.65 -9.02
C THR A 148 7.66 18.32 -10.23
N ASP A 149 8.41 19.20 -10.89
CA ASP A 149 8.00 19.77 -12.18
C ASP A 149 8.10 18.69 -13.28
N LEU A 150 6.97 18.46 -13.96
CA LEU A 150 6.89 17.43 -15.01
C LEU A 150 7.76 17.76 -16.23
N ASN A 151 7.91 19.04 -16.58
CA ASN A 151 8.76 19.44 -17.71
C ASN A 151 10.24 19.16 -17.41
N ASP A 152 10.70 19.47 -16.19
CA ASP A 152 12.08 19.21 -15.76
C ASP A 152 12.37 17.70 -15.71
N LEU A 153 11.40 16.91 -15.23
CA LEU A 153 11.51 15.45 -15.22
C LEU A 153 11.61 14.90 -16.65
N VAL A 154 10.74 15.33 -17.57
CA VAL A 154 10.77 14.89 -18.97
C VAL A 154 12.08 15.27 -19.64
N GLN A 155 12.60 16.48 -19.42
CA GLN A 155 13.89 16.90 -19.97
C GLN A 155 15.05 16.07 -19.40
N SER A 156 15.03 15.80 -18.09
CA SER A 156 16.06 14.98 -17.43
C SER A 156 16.09 13.56 -17.99
N VAL A 157 14.91 12.95 -18.18
CA VAL A 157 14.79 11.62 -18.78
C VAL A 157 15.25 11.64 -20.24
N ALA A 158 14.82 12.64 -21.03
CA ALA A 158 15.24 12.79 -22.42
C ALA A 158 16.77 12.93 -22.55
N PHE A 159 17.39 13.72 -21.66
CA PHE A 159 18.84 13.89 -21.60
C PHE A 159 19.58 12.59 -21.26
N LEU A 160 19.11 11.83 -20.27
CA LEU A 160 19.68 10.54 -19.90
C LEU A 160 19.60 9.53 -21.07
N TRP A 161 18.48 9.50 -21.77
CA TRP A 161 18.30 8.66 -22.96
C TRP A 161 19.24 9.05 -24.09
N GLU A 162 19.38 10.35 -24.39
CA GLU A 162 20.26 10.81 -25.44
C GLU A 162 21.74 10.57 -25.11
N SER A 163 22.11 10.68 -23.82
CA SER A 163 23.45 10.38 -23.32
C SER A 163 23.81 8.91 -23.44
N ARG A 164 22.87 7.99 -23.13
CA ARG A 164 23.07 6.55 -23.32
C ARG A 164 23.28 6.18 -24.78
N ARG A 165 22.59 6.85 -25.70
CA ARG A 165 22.72 6.61 -27.15
C ARG A 165 24.08 7.02 -27.72
N LYS A 166 24.81 7.92 -27.06
CA LYS A 166 26.13 8.40 -27.48
C LYS A 166 27.31 7.61 -26.89
N SER A 167 27.06 6.65 -25.99
CA SER A 167 28.11 5.75 -25.50
C SER A 167 28.30 4.58 -26.48
N PRO A 168 29.47 4.41 -27.12
CA PRO A 168 29.73 3.22 -27.91
C PRO A 168 29.78 2.03 -26.95
N ILE A 169 28.94 1.03 -27.20
CA ILE A 169 29.05 -0.30 -26.60
C ILE A 169 30.48 -0.77 -26.92
N ARG A 170 31.30 -0.95 -25.88
CA ARG A 170 32.63 -1.57 -25.95
C ARG A 170 32.53 -2.98 -25.43
#